data_AF-A0A7V0S2G6-F1
#
_entry.id   AF-A0A7V0S2G6-F1
#
_cell.length_a   1.000
_cell.length_b   1.000
_cell.length_c   1.000
_cell.angle_alpha   90.00
_cell.angle_beta   90.00
_cell.angle_gamma   90.00
#
_symmetry.space_group_name_H-M   'P 1'
#
loop_
_entity.id
_entity.type
_entity.pdbx_description
1 polymer ?
#
loop_
_entity_poly.entity_id
_entity_poly.type
_entity_poly.pdbx_seq_one_letter_code
_entity_poly.pdbx_strand_id
1 'polypeptide(L)'
;MSESILKALMQLFAIIGHPETDKEEQNGDGKTDRRSVVESFLRQQLNQELVREYLKVFDYYYELYQEKQSEKSLTKKRTSSSSVRVLKICTQINEELTQQQKVVVVVRLLEFVRSNDGAITKQEMAFISTVAETFFMPENEFERIHKFVIDNLTDLPTYDNVLVVNDNENSYSKEVRHIQSPSLR
;
A
#
# COMPACT_ATOMS: atom_id res chain seq x y z
N MET A 1 -10.71 -13.76 -3.51
CA MET A 1 -10.41 -12.92 -4.69
C MET A 1 -10.13 -13.85 -5.87
N SER A 2 -10.43 -13.44 -7.10
CA SER A 2 -10.15 -14.22 -8.30
C SER A 2 -8.65 -14.23 -8.64
N GLU A 3 -8.24 -15.17 -9.50
CA GLU A 3 -6.85 -15.28 -9.95
C GLU A 3 -6.37 -14.03 -10.70
N SER A 4 -7.26 -13.47 -11.53
CA SER A 4 -7.04 -12.23 -12.29
C SER A 4 -6.77 -11.05 -11.37
N ILE A 5 -7.50 -10.95 -10.27
CA ILE A 5 -7.38 -9.84 -9.32
C ILE A 5 -6.09 -9.93 -8.52
N LEU A 6 -5.69 -11.12 -8.09
CA LEU A 6 -4.41 -11.28 -7.41
C LEU A 6 -3.25 -10.91 -8.34
N LYS A 7 -3.29 -11.31 -9.63
CA LYS A 7 -2.29 -10.88 -10.63
C LYS A 7 -2.29 -9.36 -10.82
N ALA A 8 -3.46 -8.74 -10.89
CA ALA A 8 -3.60 -7.29 -11.02
C ALA A 8 -3.06 -6.55 -9.78
N LEU A 9 -3.29 -7.07 -8.57
CA LEU A 9 -2.73 -6.53 -7.34
C LEU A 9 -1.22 -6.66 -7.29
N MET A 10 -0.65 -7.80 -7.72
CA MET A 10 0.81 -7.96 -7.81
C MET A 10 1.43 -6.92 -8.75
N GLN A 11 0.77 -6.62 -9.87
CA GLN A 11 1.18 -5.54 -10.76
C GLN A 11 1.09 -4.18 -10.07
N LEU A 12 0.00 -3.92 -9.34
CA LEU A 12 -0.20 -2.65 -8.63
C LEU A 12 0.90 -2.41 -7.58
N PHE A 13 1.21 -3.41 -6.75
CA PHE A 13 2.31 -3.36 -5.77
C PHE A 13 3.67 -3.19 -6.44
N ALA A 14 3.91 -3.86 -7.57
CA ALA A 14 5.16 -3.75 -8.31
C ALA A 14 5.38 -2.35 -8.91
N ILE A 15 4.31 -1.67 -9.34
CA ILE A 15 4.39 -0.31 -9.90
C ILE A 15 4.73 0.72 -8.82
N ILE A 16 4.11 0.60 -7.65
CA ILE A 16 4.31 1.57 -6.56
C ILE A 16 5.65 1.37 -5.82
N GLY A 17 6.15 0.14 -5.72
CA GLY A 17 7.41 -0.16 -5.02
C GLY A 17 8.67 0.28 -5.72
N HIS A 18 8.57 1.10 -6.75
CA HIS A 18 9.70 1.52 -7.54
C HIS A 18 10.39 2.74 -6.90
N PRO A 19 11.69 2.66 -6.56
CA PRO A 19 12.47 3.80 -6.06
C PRO A 19 12.60 4.92 -7.10
N GLU A 20 12.45 6.19 -6.69
CA GLU A 20 12.76 7.33 -7.57
C GLU A 20 14.23 7.77 -7.55
N THR A 21 15.05 7.28 -6.61
CA THR A 21 16.43 7.75 -6.51
C THR A 21 17.42 6.62 -6.81
N ASP A 22 18.40 6.93 -7.66
CA ASP A 22 19.63 6.15 -7.91
C ASP A 22 20.40 5.72 -6.63
N LYS A 23 19.96 6.21 -5.46
CA LYS A 23 20.53 5.93 -4.15
C LYS A 23 19.94 4.68 -3.48
N GLU A 24 18.69 4.30 -3.78
CA GLU A 24 18.09 3.07 -3.24
C GLU A 24 18.62 1.81 -3.95
N GLU A 25 19.17 1.93 -5.16
CA GLU A 25 19.81 0.82 -5.87
C GLU A 25 21.07 0.30 -5.15
N GLN A 26 21.73 1.12 -4.31
CA GLN A 26 22.99 0.76 -3.68
C GLN A 26 22.83 -0.06 -2.39
N ASN A 27 21.65 -0.06 -1.78
CA ASN A 27 21.34 -0.86 -0.60
C ASN A 27 20.27 -1.87 -1.00
N GLY A 28 20.67 -3.08 -1.43
CA GLY A 28 19.77 -4.15 -1.85
C GLY A 28 18.70 -4.62 -0.83
N ASP A 29 18.58 -3.96 0.32
CA ASP A 29 17.62 -4.24 1.40
C ASP A 29 16.20 -3.71 1.15
N GLY A 30 16.02 -2.64 0.36
CA GLY A 30 14.68 -2.05 0.13
C GLY A 30 13.68 -2.97 -0.59
N LYS A 31 14.17 -3.88 -1.44
CA LYS A 31 13.33 -4.91 -2.11
C LYS A 31 12.83 -5.94 -1.09
N THR A 32 13.62 -6.26 -0.09
CA THR A 32 13.35 -7.32 0.89
C THR A 32 12.16 -6.95 1.78
N ASP A 33 12.08 -5.69 2.22
CA ASP A 33 11.00 -5.27 3.11
C ASP A 33 9.67 -5.05 2.37
N ARG A 34 9.70 -4.42 1.18
CA ARG A 34 8.51 -4.31 0.31
C ARG A 34 7.91 -5.68 -0.03
N ARG A 35 8.77 -6.67 -0.33
CA ARG A 35 8.35 -8.04 -0.60
C ARG A 35 7.74 -8.72 0.63
N SER A 36 8.18 -8.37 1.83
CA SER A 36 7.65 -8.89 3.11
C SER A 36 6.18 -8.50 3.31
N VAL A 37 5.84 -7.25 3.00
CA VAL A 37 4.46 -6.73 3.07
C VAL A 37 3.55 -7.46 2.08
N VAL A 38 4.01 -7.64 0.84
CA VAL A 38 3.26 -8.40 -0.20
C VAL A 38 3.08 -9.85 0.22
N GLU A 39 4.12 -10.48 0.76
CA GLU A 39 4.04 -11.86 1.25
C GLU A 39 3.03 -11.99 2.40
N SER A 40 3.05 -11.07 3.37
CA SER A 40 2.10 -11.03 4.48
C SER A 40 0.65 -10.89 3.98
N PHE A 41 0.42 -9.98 3.02
CA PHE A 41 -0.88 -9.81 2.37
C PHE A 41 -1.37 -11.10 1.71
N LEU A 42 -0.52 -11.78 0.94
CA LEU A 42 -0.87 -13.03 0.26
C LEU A 42 -1.13 -14.17 1.25
N ARG A 43 -0.34 -14.29 2.32
CA ARG A 43 -0.49 -15.34 3.35
C ARG A 43 -1.81 -15.26 4.10
N GLN A 44 -2.40 -14.07 4.22
CA GLN A 44 -3.72 -13.91 4.84
C GLN A 44 -4.87 -14.45 3.98
N GLN A 45 -4.62 -14.69 2.69
CA GLN A 45 -5.67 -15.04 1.72
C GLN A 45 -5.44 -16.41 1.06
N LEU A 46 -4.21 -16.89 1.04
CA LEU A 46 -3.78 -18.01 0.22
C LEU A 46 -2.97 -19.03 1.01
N ASN A 47 -2.92 -20.26 0.50
CA ASN A 47 -2.01 -21.28 0.99
C ASN A 47 -0.55 -20.96 0.58
N GLN A 48 0.41 -21.63 1.23
CA GLN A 48 1.83 -21.36 1.03
C GLN A 48 2.31 -21.58 -0.43
N GLU A 49 1.71 -22.51 -1.16
CA GLU A 49 2.07 -22.79 -2.56
C GLU A 49 1.70 -21.61 -3.46
N LEU A 50 0.44 -21.17 -3.38
CA LEU A 50 -0.06 -20.01 -4.12
C LEU A 50 0.68 -18.73 -3.73
N VAL A 51 1.01 -18.53 -2.45
CA VAL A 51 1.83 -17.38 -2.03
C VAL A 51 3.14 -17.33 -2.82
N ARG A 52 3.84 -18.46 -2.97
CA ARG A 52 5.10 -18.50 -3.73
C ARG A 52 4.89 -18.20 -5.21
N GLU A 53 3.79 -18.66 -5.80
CA GLU A 53 3.47 -18.36 -7.20
C GLU A 53 3.20 -16.88 -7.42
N TYR A 54 2.36 -16.26 -6.59
CA TYR A 54 2.03 -14.85 -6.72
C TYR A 54 3.20 -13.92 -6.38
N LEU A 55 4.07 -14.32 -5.46
CA LEU A 55 5.32 -13.58 -5.22
C LEU A 55 6.22 -13.55 -6.46
N LYS A 56 6.30 -14.65 -7.23
CA LYS A 56 7.03 -14.63 -8.51
C LYS A 56 6.41 -13.67 -9.53
N VAL A 57 5.07 -13.56 -9.54
CA VAL A 57 4.36 -12.59 -10.39
C VAL A 57 4.73 -11.16 -9.99
N PHE A 58 4.74 -10.86 -8.69
CA PHE A 58 5.20 -9.58 -8.17
C PHE A 58 6.66 -9.31 -8.58
N ASP A 59 7.57 -10.25 -8.30
CA ASP A 59 9.01 -10.12 -8.58
C ASP A 59 9.25 -9.84 -10.08
N TYR A 60 8.54 -10.56 -10.97
CA TYR A 60 8.59 -10.35 -12.42
C TYR A 60 8.16 -8.94 -12.83
N TYR A 61 7.02 -8.45 -12.34
CA TYR A 61 6.57 -7.11 -12.69
C TYR A 61 7.48 -6.03 -12.09
N TYR A 62 7.98 -6.24 -10.88
CA TYR A 62 8.89 -5.33 -10.21
C TYR A 62 10.17 -5.12 -11.02
N GLU A 63 10.75 -6.20 -11.56
CA GLU A 63 11.93 -6.15 -12.44
C GLU A 63 11.59 -5.50 -13.79
N LEU A 64 10.45 -5.88 -14.41
CA LEU A 64 10.00 -5.31 -15.67
C LEU A 64 9.81 -3.78 -15.61
N TYR A 65 9.35 -3.26 -14.47
CA TYR A 65 9.16 -1.82 -14.28
C TYR A 65 10.47 -1.09 -13.98
N GLN A 66 11.43 -1.73 -13.30
CA GLN A 66 12.79 -1.20 -13.14
C GLN A 66 13.52 -1.04 -14.48
N GLU A 67 13.53 -2.08 -15.32
CA GLU A 67 14.21 -2.04 -16.63
C GLU A 67 13.66 -0.95 -17.55
N LYS A 68 12.33 -0.73 -17.54
CA LYS A 68 11.70 0.30 -18.38
C LYS A 68 12.04 1.73 -17.97
N GLN A 69 12.50 1.95 -16.75
CA GLN A 69 12.87 3.29 -16.29
C GLN A 69 14.35 3.59 -16.58
N SER A 70 15.23 2.61 -16.45
CA SER A 70 16.63 2.73 -16.87
C SER A 70 16.75 3.03 -18.38
N GLU A 71 15.86 2.47 -19.21
CA GLU A 71 15.75 2.84 -20.63
C GLU A 71 15.17 4.25 -20.88
N LYS A 72 14.29 4.76 -19.99
CA LYS A 72 13.66 6.09 -20.14
C LYS A 72 14.65 7.24 -19.94
N SER A 73 15.75 7.01 -19.22
CA SER A 73 16.89 7.94 -19.14
C SER A 73 17.44 8.30 -20.53
N LEU A 74 17.25 7.43 -21.52
CA LEU A 74 17.75 7.60 -22.90
C LEU A 74 16.69 8.10 -23.90
N THR A 75 15.38 7.95 -23.64
CA THR A 75 14.35 8.34 -24.62
C THR A 75 13.08 8.96 -24.00
N LYS A 76 13.02 10.29 -24.05
CA LYS A 76 12.03 11.20 -23.43
C LYS A 76 10.58 11.14 -24.00
N LYS A 77 10.13 10.05 -24.67
CA LYS A 77 8.89 10.06 -25.49
C LYS A 77 7.87 8.90 -25.25
N ARG A 78 7.77 8.31 -24.05
CA ARG A 78 6.78 7.22 -23.78
C ARG A 78 5.92 7.37 -22.51
N THR A 79 5.73 8.59 -21.99
CA THR A 79 5.00 8.83 -20.72
C THR A 79 3.48 8.60 -20.81
N SER A 80 2.86 8.67 -21.98
CA SER A 80 1.40 8.56 -22.13
C SER A 80 0.82 7.13 -22.10
N SER A 81 1.58 6.11 -22.51
CA SER A 81 1.09 4.72 -22.58
C SER A 81 1.10 3.99 -21.23
N SER A 82 1.91 4.45 -20.26
CA SER A 82 2.11 3.79 -18.98
C SER A 82 0.94 4.04 -18.03
N SER A 83 0.53 5.30 -17.87
CA SER A 83 -0.53 5.71 -16.93
C SER A 83 -1.90 5.14 -17.29
N VAL A 84 -2.21 5.02 -18.58
CA VAL A 84 -3.45 4.38 -19.06
C VAL A 84 -3.50 2.90 -18.66
N ARG A 85 -2.35 2.20 -18.68
CA ARG A 85 -2.27 0.80 -18.30
C ARG A 85 -2.51 0.61 -16.79
N VAL A 86 -1.97 1.51 -15.97
CA VAL A 86 -2.23 1.53 -14.52
C VAL A 86 -3.70 1.75 -14.25
N LEU A 87 -4.31 2.77 -14.86
CA LEU A 87 -5.74 3.04 -14.68
C LEU A 87 -6.59 1.82 -15.06
N LYS A 88 -6.27 1.14 -16.17
CA LYS A 88 -6.96 -0.09 -16.57
C LYS A 88 -6.87 -1.20 -15.52
N ILE A 89 -5.69 -1.37 -14.91
CA ILE A 89 -5.49 -2.34 -13.80
C ILE A 89 -6.37 -1.95 -12.62
N CYS A 90 -6.35 -0.69 -12.21
CA CYS A 90 -7.17 -0.19 -11.11
C CYS A 90 -8.67 -0.36 -11.38
N THR A 91 -9.13 -0.08 -12.60
CA THR A 91 -10.54 -0.28 -13.00
C THR A 91 -10.94 -1.76 -12.93
N GLN A 92 -10.10 -2.65 -13.44
CA GLN A 92 -10.37 -4.10 -13.34
C GLN A 92 -10.46 -4.55 -11.88
N ILE A 93 -9.55 -4.07 -11.03
CA ILE A 93 -9.59 -4.36 -9.59
C ILE A 93 -10.88 -3.82 -8.94
N ASN A 94 -11.28 -2.60 -9.31
CA ASN A 94 -12.46 -1.93 -8.78
C ASN A 94 -13.76 -2.69 -9.07
N GLU A 95 -13.89 -3.29 -10.25
CA GLU A 95 -15.10 -3.99 -10.70
C GLU A 95 -15.33 -5.34 -10.00
N GLU A 96 -14.25 -6.03 -9.60
CA GLU A 96 -14.37 -7.36 -8.98
C GLU A 96 -14.27 -7.34 -7.45
N LEU A 97 -13.75 -6.27 -6.84
CA LEU A 97 -13.63 -6.17 -5.38
C LEU A 97 -14.88 -5.60 -4.72
N THR A 98 -15.22 -6.13 -3.54
CA THR A 98 -16.20 -5.49 -2.65
C THR A 98 -15.62 -4.22 -2.02
N GLN A 99 -16.46 -3.33 -1.49
CA GLN A 99 -15.98 -2.10 -0.83
C GLN A 99 -15.01 -2.39 0.32
N GLN A 100 -15.32 -3.41 1.14
CA GLN A 100 -14.45 -3.83 2.24
C GLN A 100 -13.08 -4.30 1.75
N GLN A 101 -13.02 -5.01 0.62
CA GLN A 101 -11.76 -5.45 0.04
C GLN A 101 -10.96 -4.28 -0.55
N LYS A 102 -11.62 -3.27 -1.13
CA LYS A 102 -10.96 -2.04 -1.61
C LYS A 102 -10.28 -1.28 -0.47
N VAL A 103 -10.97 -1.15 0.67
CA VAL A 103 -10.39 -0.57 1.89
C VAL A 103 -9.13 -1.32 2.32
N VAL A 104 -9.19 -2.66 2.38
CA VAL A 104 -8.02 -3.48 2.72
C VAL A 104 -6.87 -3.27 1.75
N VAL A 105 -7.13 -3.18 0.43
CA VAL A 105 -6.07 -2.93 -0.56
C VAL A 105 -5.41 -1.57 -0.33
N VAL A 106 -6.18 -0.50 -0.09
CA VAL A 106 -5.62 0.84 0.17
C VAL A 106 -4.77 0.86 1.44
N VAL A 107 -5.24 0.23 2.53
CA VAL A 107 -4.45 0.05 3.76
C VAL A 107 -3.11 -0.63 3.45
N ARG A 108 -3.13 -1.72 2.70
CA ARG A 108 -1.92 -2.48 2.35
C ARG A 108 -0.97 -1.71 1.45
N LEU A 109 -1.48 -0.87 0.55
CA LEU A 109 -0.64 0.02 -0.28
C LEU A 109 0.07 1.08 0.58
N LEU A 110 -0.64 1.65 1.57
CA LEU A 110 -0.05 2.61 2.51
C LEU A 110 1.00 1.96 3.41
N GLU A 111 0.73 0.77 3.95
CA GLU A 111 1.71 0.00 4.72
C GLU A 111 2.95 -0.34 3.88
N PHE A 112 2.73 -0.69 2.61
CA PHE A 112 3.79 -1.05 1.67
C PHE A 112 4.73 0.13 1.36
N VAL A 113 4.23 1.36 1.26
CA VAL A 113 5.11 2.53 1.05
C VAL A 113 5.74 3.03 2.34
N ARG A 114 5.08 2.80 3.48
CA ARG A 114 5.61 3.14 4.81
C ARG A 114 6.75 2.21 5.24
N SER A 115 6.81 0.98 4.72
CA SER A 115 7.89 0.05 5.04
C SER A 115 9.25 0.48 4.45
N ASN A 116 9.31 1.56 3.67
CA ASN A 116 10.59 2.13 3.30
C ASN A 116 11.18 2.85 4.54
N ASP A 117 12.47 2.67 4.83
CA ASP A 117 13.19 3.43 5.88
C ASP A 117 13.24 4.95 5.59
N GLY A 118 12.72 5.38 4.43
CA GLY A 118 12.57 6.75 3.99
C GLY A 118 11.15 7.30 4.10
N ALA A 119 11.03 8.62 4.00
CA ALA A 119 9.73 9.29 3.92
C ALA A 119 8.98 8.87 2.64
N ILE A 120 7.67 8.66 2.75
CA ILE A 120 6.80 8.36 1.61
C ILE A 120 6.91 9.48 0.58
N THR A 121 7.21 9.12 -0.67
CA THR A 121 7.41 10.08 -1.74
C THR A 121 6.08 10.69 -2.20
N LYS A 122 6.13 11.90 -2.78
CA LYS A 122 4.93 12.55 -3.36
C LYS A 122 4.31 11.71 -4.48
N GLN A 123 5.13 10.99 -5.24
CA GLN A 123 4.64 10.15 -6.34
C GLN A 123 3.92 8.90 -5.81
N GLU A 124 4.50 8.21 -4.83
CA GLU A 124 3.83 7.08 -4.15
C GLU A 124 2.48 7.52 -3.59
N MET A 125 2.43 8.66 -2.90
CA MET A 125 1.16 9.17 -2.35
C MET A 125 0.16 9.53 -3.45
N ALA A 126 0.58 10.26 -4.49
CA ALA A 126 -0.30 10.61 -5.61
C ALA A 126 -0.84 9.36 -6.34
N PHE A 127 -0.04 8.31 -6.44
CA PHE A 127 -0.46 7.02 -6.98
C PHE A 127 -1.54 6.39 -6.11
N ILE A 128 -1.33 6.30 -4.79
CA ILE A 128 -2.31 5.73 -3.85
C ILE A 128 -3.61 6.54 -3.88
N SER A 129 -3.54 7.87 -3.89
CA SER A 129 -4.72 8.74 -4.02
C SER A 129 -5.49 8.43 -5.32
N THR A 130 -4.79 8.27 -6.44
CA THR A 130 -5.42 7.88 -7.73
C THR A 130 -6.11 6.51 -7.64
N VAL A 131 -5.51 5.55 -6.94
CA VAL A 131 -6.12 4.23 -6.70
C VAL A 131 -7.40 4.37 -5.87
N ALA A 132 -7.35 5.14 -4.78
CA ALA A 132 -8.50 5.39 -3.91
C ALA A 132 -9.64 6.09 -4.66
N GLU A 133 -9.33 7.10 -5.47
CA GLU A 133 -10.30 7.76 -6.37
C GLU A 133 -10.91 6.78 -7.36
N THR A 134 -10.09 5.93 -8.00
CA THR A 134 -10.58 4.90 -8.93
C THR A 134 -11.49 3.88 -8.23
N PHE A 135 -11.25 3.62 -6.95
CA PHE A 135 -12.08 2.76 -6.10
C PHE A 135 -13.37 3.44 -5.61
N PHE A 136 -13.59 4.70 -5.99
CA PHE A 136 -14.67 5.55 -5.50
C PHE A 136 -14.69 5.67 -3.98
N MET A 137 -13.51 5.65 -3.35
CA MET A 137 -13.38 5.87 -1.93
C MET A 137 -13.63 7.35 -1.61
N PRO A 138 -14.55 7.67 -0.68
CA PRO A 138 -14.72 9.03 -0.18
C PRO A 138 -13.40 9.60 0.37
N GLU A 139 -13.11 10.87 0.05
CA GLU A 139 -11.87 11.54 0.48
C GLU A 139 -11.68 11.51 2.00
N ASN A 140 -12.75 11.74 2.76
CA ASN A 140 -12.72 11.66 4.22
C ASN A 140 -12.46 10.23 4.77
N GLU A 141 -12.81 9.18 4.02
CA GLU A 141 -12.46 7.80 4.36
C GLU A 141 -10.98 7.55 4.07
N PHE A 142 -10.50 7.98 2.89
CA PHE A 142 -9.10 7.89 2.53
C PHE A 142 -8.18 8.62 3.52
N GLU A 143 -8.50 9.86 3.89
CA GLU A 143 -7.73 10.63 4.88
C GLU A 143 -7.65 9.93 6.24
N ARG A 144 -8.75 9.32 6.68
CA ARG A 144 -8.77 8.56 7.94
C ARG A 144 -7.89 7.33 7.88
N ILE A 145 -7.95 6.58 6.77
CA ILE A 145 -7.10 5.41 6.55
C ILE A 145 -5.63 5.85 6.48
N HIS A 146 -5.32 6.90 5.72
CA HIS A 146 -3.97 7.44 5.60
C HIS A 146 -3.40 7.75 6.97
N LYS A 147 -4.10 8.57 7.77
CA LYS A 147 -3.63 8.95 9.10
C LYS A 147 -3.52 7.75 10.04
N PHE A 148 -4.44 6.80 9.96
CA PHE A 148 -4.37 5.57 10.77
C PHE A 148 -3.12 4.72 10.46
N VAL A 149 -2.71 4.64 9.20
CA VAL A 149 -1.58 3.80 8.78
C VAL A 149 -0.24 4.55 8.87
N ILE A 150 -0.23 5.84 8.52
CA ILE A 150 0.99 6.63 8.36
C ILE A 150 1.36 7.42 9.61
N ASP A 151 0.40 8.01 10.31
CA ASP A 151 0.71 8.89 11.44
C ASP A 151 1.19 8.07 12.64
N ASN A 152 2.04 8.69 13.48
CA ASN A 152 2.50 8.07 14.71
C ASN A 152 1.35 7.98 15.71
N LEU A 153 1.27 6.85 16.42
CA LEU A 153 0.30 6.60 17.49
C LEU A 153 0.38 7.58 18.66
N THR A 154 1.41 8.43 18.72
CA THR A 154 1.55 9.52 19.71
C THR A 154 0.74 10.76 19.36
N ASP A 155 0.46 11.01 18.08
CA ASP A 155 -0.32 12.15 17.61
C ASP A 155 -1.77 11.75 17.33
N LEU A 156 -2.35 10.91 18.19
CA LEU A 156 -3.74 10.43 18.06
C LEU A 156 -4.68 11.62 17.91
N PRO A 157 -5.31 11.80 16.73
CA PRO A 157 -6.21 12.92 16.57
C PRO A 157 -7.51 12.63 17.32
N THR A 158 -8.19 13.71 17.67
CA THR A 158 -9.53 13.70 18.26
C THR A 158 -10.53 13.12 17.26
N TYR A 159 -10.62 11.80 17.19
CA TYR A 159 -11.53 11.08 16.32
C TYR A 159 -12.62 10.40 17.13
N ASP A 160 -13.86 10.60 16.71
CA ASP A 160 -15.08 10.02 17.26
C ASP A 160 -15.23 8.51 16.99
N ASN A 161 -14.36 7.95 16.15
CA ASN A 161 -14.39 6.58 15.65
C ASN A 161 -13.10 5.77 15.91
N VAL A 162 -12.25 6.20 16.85
CA VAL A 162 -11.03 5.46 17.25
C VAL A 162 -11.21 4.76 18.59
N LEU A 163 -10.69 3.54 18.68
CA LEU A 163 -10.56 2.78 19.92
C LEU A 163 -9.08 2.66 20.30
N VAL A 164 -8.72 3.19 21.46
CA VAL A 164 -7.40 3.02 22.05
C VAL A 164 -7.46 1.95 23.13
N VAL A 165 -6.51 1.00 23.10
CA VAL A 165 -6.36 -0.03 24.12
C VAL A 165 -4.93 -0.01 24.65
N ASN A 166 -4.73 0.39 25.91
CA ASN A 166 -3.42 0.43 26.58
C ASN A 166 -3.57 0.31 28.10
N ASP A 167 -2.45 0.30 28.82
CA ASP A 167 -2.40 0.21 30.29
C ASP A 167 -2.53 1.59 30.98
N ASN A 168 -2.40 2.69 30.24
CA ASN A 168 -2.52 4.04 30.74
C ASN A 168 -3.91 4.34 31.31
N GLU A 169 -3.95 5.00 32.48
CA GLU A 169 -5.18 5.53 33.09
C GLU A 169 -5.62 6.87 32.50
N ASN A 170 -4.76 7.51 31.70
CA ASN A 170 -5.04 8.85 31.16
C ASN A 170 -6.22 8.82 30.19
N SER A 171 -7.19 9.68 30.47
CA SER A 171 -8.37 9.87 29.64
C SER A 171 -7.98 10.57 28.34
N TYR A 172 -8.20 9.91 27.20
CA TYR A 172 -8.18 10.57 25.91
C TYR A 172 -9.33 11.60 25.82
N SER A 173 -9.29 12.49 24.82
CA SER A 173 -10.41 13.40 24.53
C SER A 173 -11.75 12.66 24.48
N LYS A 174 -12.86 13.33 24.85
CA LYS A 174 -14.22 12.73 24.92
C LYS A 174 -14.67 11.94 23.68
N GLU A 175 -14.15 12.28 22.51
CA GLU A 175 -14.48 11.63 21.25
C GLU A 175 -13.80 10.26 21.07
N VAL A 176 -12.67 10.02 21.74
CA VAL A 176 -11.89 8.78 21.60
C VAL A 176 -12.43 7.73 22.56
N ARG A 177 -12.74 6.54 22.04
CA ARG A 177 -13.08 5.39 22.89
C ARG A 177 -11.80 4.80 23.45
N HIS A 178 -11.76 4.57 24.77
CA HIS A 178 -10.59 4.02 25.43
C HIS A 178 -10.96 2.82 26.29
N ILE A 179 -10.20 1.72 26.15
CA ILE A 179 -10.29 0.54 26.99
C ILE A 179 -8.94 0.39 27.69
N GLN A 180 -8.94 0.48 29.02
CA GLN A 180 -7.76 0.18 29.80
C GLN A 180 -7.56 -1.34 29.89
N SER A 181 -6.35 -1.82 29.59
CA SER A 181 -5.95 -3.22 29.69
C SER A 181 -4.57 -3.33 30.37
N PRO A 182 -4.53 -3.56 31.69
CA PRO A 182 -3.28 -3.62 32.47
C PRO A 182 -2.31 -4.75 32.05
N SER A 183 -2.79 -5.72 31.28
CA SER A 183 -2.01 -6.85 30.76
C SER A 183 -1.18 -6.53 29.52
N LEU A 184 -1.40 -5.37 28.89
CA LEU A 184 -0.59 -4.87 27.77
C LEU A 184 0.57 -4.03 28.34
N ARG A 185 1.65 -4.69 28.78
CA ARG A 185 2.92 -4.06 29.14
C ARG A 185 4.00 -4.41 28.13
#